data_AF-A0A453Q4P5-F1
#
_entry.id   AF-A0A453Q4P5-F1
#
_cell.length_a   1.000
_cell.length_b   1.000
_cell.length_c   1.000
_cell.angle_alpha   90.00
_cell.angle_beta   90.00
_cell.angle_gamma   90.00
#
_symmetry.space_group_name_H-M   'P 1'
#
loop_
_entity.id
_entity.type
_entity.pdbx_description
1 polymer ?
#
loop_
_entity_poly.entity_id
_entity_poly.type
_entity_poly.pdbx_seq_one_letter_code
_entity_poly.pdbx_strand_id
1 'polypeptide(L)'
;MWTAILRALMTIDTDDSKMVNDLTEYVLTLPFSRKMEIEADHIGILLLAAAGFDPRIAPGFYEKLGKISGNTSVLEQYKNTHPSSEKRSRLLAEPKVMEKAMALYREARARTEETE
;
A
#
# COMPACT_ATOMS: atom_id res chain seq x y z
N MET A 1 -25.96 -13.06 -30.12
CA MET A 1 -24.72 -12.85 -29.34
C MET A 1 -24.00 -11.56 -29.77
N TRP A 2 -23.66 -11.39 -31.05
CA TRP A 2 -23.12 -10.11 -31.55
C TRP A 2 -24.07 -8.91 -31.45
N THR A 3 -25.37 -9.12 -31.65
CA THR A 3 -26.40 -8.08 -31.46
C THR A 3 -26.55 -7.61 -30.02
N ALA A 4 -26.21 -8.44 -29.03
CA ALA A 4 -26.25 -8.05 -27.61
C ALA A 4 -25.03 -7.19 -27.23
N ILE A 5 -23.86 -7.50 -27.79
CA ILE A 5 -22.63 -6.71 -27.62
C ILE A 5 -22.77 -5.36 -28.34
N LEU A 6 -23.33 -5.34 -29.56
CA LEU A 6 -23.62 -4.10 -30.29
C LEU A 6 -24.68 -3.24 -29.61
N ARG A 7 -25.70 -3.87 -28.99
CA ARG A 7 -26.71 -3.13 -28.22
C ARG A 7 -26.12 -2.55 -26.94
N ALA A 8 -25.27 -3.29 -26.23
CA ALA A 8 -24.54 -2.79 -25.07
C ALA A 8 -23.62 -1.61 -25.43
N LEU A 9 -22.97 -1.65 -26.60
CA LEU A 9 -22.10 -0.58 -27.11
C LEU A 9 -22.89 0.68 -27.52
N MET A 10 -24.10 0.51 -28.06
CA MET A 10 -25.01 1.60 -28.44
C MET A 10 -25.84 2.16 -27.28
N THR A 11 -25.85 1.48 -26.12
CA THR A 11 -26.54 1.93 -24.88
C THR A 11 -25.56 2.43 -23.82
N ILE A 12 -24.27 2.59 -24.14
CA ILE A 12 -23.39 3.45 -23.33
C ILE A 12 -23.87 4.88 -23.60
N ASP A 13 -24.91 5.27 -22.88
CA ASP A 13 -25.37 6.63 -22.85
C ASP A 13 -24.27 7.44 -22.13
N THR A 14 -23.57 8.28 -22.88
CA THR A 14 -22.45 9.09 -22.36
C THR A 14 -22.90 10.18 -21.38
N ASP A 15 -24.20 10.30 -21.13
CA ASP A 15 -24.79 11.25 -20.18
C ASP A 15 -24.76 10.78 -18.72
N ASP A 16 -24.52 9.49 -18.46
CA ASP A 16 -24.43 8.99 -17.09
C ASP A 16 -23.00 9.17 -16.54
N SER A 17 -22.67 10.43 -16.23
CA SER A 17 -21.38 10.84 -15.63
C SER A 17 -20.96 9.98 -14.44
N LYS A 18 -21.91 9.36 -13.72
CA LYS A 18 -21.64 8.39 -12.65
C LYS A 18 -20.93 7.14 -13.14
N MET A 19 -21.37 6.54 -14.25
CA MET A 19 -20.74 5.31 -14.76
C MET A 19 -19.32 5.57 -15.28
N VAL A 20 -19.08 6.72 -15.91
CA VAL A 20 -17.74 7.15 -16.37
C VAL A 20 -16.82 7.41 -15.18
N ASN A 21 -17.34 8.04 -14.12
CA ASN A 21 -16.59 8.29 -12.88
C ASN A 21 -16.25 7.00 -12.15
N ASP A 22 -17.21 6.09 -11.97
CA ASP A 22 -16.99 4.79 -11.31
C ASP A 22 -15.97 3.93 -12.07
N LEU A 23 -16.05 3.95 -13.41
CA LEU A 23 -15.08 3.26 -14.26
C LEU A 23 -13.68 3.85 -14.10
N THR A 24 -13.57 5.18 -14.08
CA THR A 24 -12.31 5.90 -13.89
C THR A 24 -11.72 5.62 -12.51
N GLU A 25 -12.56 5.63 -11.46
CA GLU A 25 -12.15 5.32 -10.09
C GLU A 25 -11.62 3.89 -9.99
N TYR A 26 -12.31 2.92 -10.58
CA TYR A 26 -11.93 1.51 -10.48
C TYR A 26 -10.74 1.13 -11.35
N VAL A 27 -10.67 1.63 -12.58
CA VAL A 27 -9.68 1.21 -13.58
C VAL A 27 -8.41 2.04 -13.51
N LEU A 28 -8.50 3.31 -13.15
CA LEU A 28 -7.36 4.22 -13.15
C LEU A 28 -6.98 4.56 -11.70
N THR A 29 -7.87 5.23 -10.96
CA THR A 29 -7.51 5.83 -9.66
C THR A 29 -7.10 4.79 -8.61
N LEU A 30 -7.89 3.73 -8.41
CA LEU A 30 -7.62 2.69 -7.42
C LEU A 30 -6.30 1.92 -7.66
N PRO A 31 -5.98 1.42 -8.87
CA PRO A 31 -4.71 0.74 -9.08
C PRO A 31 -3.50 1.68 -8.93
N PHE A 32 -3.60 2.95 -9.36
CA PHE A 32 -2.53 3.93 -9.12
C PHE A 32 -2.34 4.22 -7.64
N SER A 33 -3.43 4.44 -6.89
CA SER A 33 -3.40 4.62 -5.43
C SER A 33 -2.72 3.43 -4.75
N ARG A 34 -3.12 2.20 -5.07
CA ARG A 34 -2.50 0.99 -4.49
C ARG A 34 -1.01 0.87 -4.83
N LYS A 35 -0.57 1.31 -6.00
CA LYS A 35 0.86 1.32 -6.37
C LYS A 35 1.64 2.35 -5.54
N MET A 36 1.07 3.54 -5.32
CA MET A 36 1.68 4.58 -4.48
C MET A 36 1.83 4.12 -3.03
N GLU A 37 0.86 3.38 -2.49
CA GLU A 37 0.95 2.80 -1.14
C GLU A 37 2.12 1.82 -0.98
N ILE A 38 2.32 0.95 -1.98
CA ILE A 38 3.42 -0.01 -1.98
C ILE A 38 4.78 0.70 -2.05
N GLU A 39 4.87 1.74 -2.86
CA GLU A 39 6.09 2.55 -2.98
C GLU A 39 6.37 3.33 -1.68
N ALA A 40 5.33 3.92 -1.07
CA ALA A 40 5.42 4.60 0.20
C ALA A 40 5.90 3.68 1.32
N ASP A 41 5.40 2.44 1.37
CA ASP A 41 5.87 1.43 2.33
C ASP A 41 7.33 1.04 2.11
N HIS A 42 7.71 0.84 0.85
CA HIS A 42 9.07 0.47 0.49
C HIS A 42 10.06 1.57 0.89
N ILE A 43 9.75 2.82 0.60
CA ILE A 43 10.59 3.95 1.00
C ILE A 43 10.56 4.11 2.52
N GLY A 44 9.39 3.98 3.14
CA GLY A 44 9.20 4.11 4.58
C GLY A 44 10.06 3.15 5.40
N ILE A 45 10.12 1.86 5.04
CA ILE A 45 10.96 0.89 5.75
C ILE A 45 12.46 1.20 5.61
N LEU A 46 12.89 1.72 4.45
CA LEU A 46 14.28 2.11 4.22
C LEU A 46 14.65 3.35 5.06
N LEU A 47 13.74 4.33 5.15
CA LEU A 47 13.94 5.53 5.98
C LEU A 47 14.00 5.18 7.47
N LEU A 48 13.09 4.32 7.94
CA LEU A 48 13.09 3.83 9.32
C LEU A 48 14.40 3.10 9.65
N ALA A 49 14.84 2.23 8.76
CA ALA A 49 16.12 1.53 8.91
C ALA A 49 17.31 2.49 8.95
N ALA A 50 17.36 3.46 8.05
CA ALA A 50 18.42 4.49 8.02
C ALA A 50 18.43 5.37 9.27
N ALA A 51 17.27 5.55 9.91
CA ALA A 51 17.13 6.22 11.20
C ALA A 51 17.47 5.32 12.41
N GLY A 52 17.86 4.06 12.19
CA GLY A 52 18.27 3.12 13.24
C GLY A 52 17.12 2.32 13.87
N PHE A 53 15.93 2.30 13.27
CA PHE A 53 14.85 1.41 13.69
C PHE A 53 14.99 0.03 13.06
N ASP A 54 14.69 -1.04 13.80
CA ASP A 54 14.77 -2.41 13.31
C ASP A 54 13.68 -2.70 12.26
N PRO A 55 14.03 -2.91 10.98
CA PRO A 55 13.05 -3.10 9.91
C PRO A 55 12.26 -4.41 10.05
N ARG A 56 12.75 -5.39 10.83
CA ARG A 56 12.06 -6.68 11.05
C ARG A 56 10.74 -6.54 11.79
N ILE A 57 10.53 -5.41 12.47
CA ILE A 57 9.30 -5.12 13.21
C ILE A 57 8.16 -4.69 12.26
N ALA A 58 8.50 -4.13 11.09
CA ALA A 58 7.52 -3.53 10.18
C ALA A 58 6.44 -4.52 9.68
N PRO A 59 6.76 -5.75 9.23
CA PRO A 59 5.74 -6.71 8.79
C PRO A 59 4.71 -7.04 9.88
N GLY A 60 5.17 -7.22 11.12
CA GLY A 60 4.32 -7.52 12.28
C GLY A 60 3.45 -6.33 12.70
N PHE A 61 3.93 -5.10 12.53
CA PHE A 61 3.11 -3.90 12.71
C PHE A 61 1.92 -3.88 11.75
N TYR A 62 2.16 -4.09 10.45
CA TYR A 62 1.09 -4.09 9.45
C TYR A 62 0.13 -5.26 9.59
N GLU A 63 0.60 -6.43 10.03
CA GLU A 63 -0.27 -7.55 10.36
C GLU A 63 -1.22 -7.20 11.51
N LYS A 64 -0.71 -6.60 12.59
CA LYS A 64 -1.51 -6.16 13.73
C LYS A 64 -2.48 -5.04 13.33
N LEU A 65 -2.03 -4.09 12.52
CA LEU A 65 -2.86 -2.99 12.03
C LEU A 65 -4.09 -3.50 11.26
N GLY A 66 -3.93 -4.57 10.47
CA GLY A 66 -5.04 -5.24 9.79
C GLY A 66 -6.08 -5.83 10.73
N LYS A 67 -5.62 -6.44 11.83
CA LYS A 67 -6.48 -7.12 12.82
C LYS A 67 -7.26 -6.15 13.71
N ILE A 68 -6.75 -4.93 13.94
CA ILE A 68 -7.37 -3.94 14.84
C ILE A 68 -8.51 -3.14 14.15
N SER A 69 -8.71 -3.33 12.84
CA SER A 69 -9.58 -2.52 11.97
C SER A 69 -11.11 -2.62 12.20
N GLY A 70 -11.57 -3.03 13.39
CA GLY A 70 -13.01 -3.21 13.71
C GLY A 70 -13.57 -2.35 14.86
N ASN A 71 -12.76 -1.66 15.68
CA ASN A 71 -13.23 -1.06 16.95
C ASN A 71 -12.92 0.45 17.13
N THR A 72 -12.31 1.14 16.16
CA THR A 72 -11.94 2.57 16.30
C THR A 72 -12.21 3.35 15.00
N SER A 73 -12.97 4.45 15.06
CA SER A 73 -13.38 5.22 13.87
C SER A 73 -12.20 5.79 13.05
N VAL A 74 -11.07 6.08 13.70
CA VAL A 74 -9.84 6.54 13.03
C VAL A 74 -9.23 5.43 12.17
N LEU A 75 -9.28 4.18 12.63
CA LEU A 75 -8.77 3.03 11.87
C LEU A 75 -9.69 2.63 10.72
N GLU A 76 -11.00 2.87 10.86
CA GLU A 76 -11.94 2.71 9.74
C GLU A 76 -11.67 3.73 8.63
N GLN A 77 -11.46 4.99 8.97
CA GLN A 77 -11.07 6.02 7.99
C GLN A 77 -9.75 5.66 7.31
N TYR A 78 -8.75 5.23 8.08
CA TYR A 78 -7.47 4.77 7.53
C TYR A 78 -7.63 3.55 6.61
N LYS A 79 -8.47 2.58 6.96
CA LYS A 79 -8.75 1.40 6.12
C LYS A 79 -9.45 1.78 4.81
N ASN A 80 -10.32 2.79 4.85
CA ASN A 80 -11.02 3.29 3.67
C ASN A 80 -10.07 4.01 2.71
N THR A 81 -9.08 4.75 3.22
CA THR A 81 -8.08 5.43 2.37
C THR A 81 -6.87 4.55 2.02
N HIS A 82 -6.54 3.54 2.83
CA HIS A 82 -5.40 2.63 2.64
C HIS A 82 -5.83 1.14 2.73
N PRO A 83 -6.58 0.63 1.74
CA PRO A 83 -7.19 -0.70 1.79
C PRO A 83 -6.19 -1.79 1.39
N SER A 84 -5.31 -2.24 2.30
CA SER A 84 -4.72 -3.60 2.28
C SER A 84 -3.55 -3.74 3.28
N SER A 85 -3.81 -4.08 4.54
CA SER A 85 -2.75 -4.37 5.52
C SER A 85 -1.96 -5.67 5.25
N GLU A 86 -2.63 -6.73 4.78
CA GLU A 86 -2.02 -8.05 4.63
C GLU A 86 -1.03 -8.15 3.47
N LYS A 87 -1.38 -7.58 2.30
CA LYS A 87 -0.46 -7.52 1.14
C LYS A 87 0.79 -6.69 1.46
N ARG A 88 0.62 -5.61 2.22
CA ARG A 88 1.71 -4.72 2.66
C ARG A 88 2.67 -5.43 3.60
N SER A 89 2.13 -6.15 4.59
CA SER A 89 2.93 -7.00 5.48
C SER A 89 3.78 -8.02 4.70
N ARG A 90 3.17 -8.71 3.72
CA ARG A 90 3.88 -9.65 2.83
C ARG A 90 4.99 -8.98 2.01
N LEU A 91 4.71 -7.84 1.39
CA LEU A 91 5.68 -7.09 0.58
C LEU A 91 6.89 -6.65 1.41
N LEU A 92 6.65 -6.19 2.63
CA LEU A 92 7.72 -5.78 3.55
C LEU A 92 8.52 -6.96 4.10
N ALA A 93 7.91 -8.15 4.17
CA ALA A 93 8.59 -9.39 4.53
C ALA A 93 9.39 -9.99 3.36
N GLU A 94 9.32 -9.45 2.14
CA GLU A 94 10.09 -9.97 1.01
C GLU A 94 11.60 -9.88 1.29
N PRO A 95 12.37 -10.96 1.04
CA PRO A 95 13.80 -10.99 1.33
C PRO A 95 14.56 -9.81 0.73
N LYS A 96 14.26 -9.45 -0.52
CA LYS A 96 14.93 -8.35 -1.23
C LYS A 96 14.71 -6.98 -0.58
N VAL A 97 13.52 -6.74 -0.04
CA VAL A 97 13.20 -5.48 0.66
C VAL A 97 13.89 -5.48 2.03
N MET A 98 13.75 -6.59 2.75
CA MET A 98 14.33 -6.76 4.08
C MET A 98 15.86 -6.67 4.07
N GLU A 99 16.53 -7.29 3.11
CA GLU A 99 17.99 -7.24 2.98
C GLU A 99 18.51 -5.81 2.80
N LYS A 100 17.86 -5.01 1.94
CA LYS A 100 18.21 -3.60 1.74
C LYS A 100 17.99 -2.77 3.00
N ALA A 101 16.84 -2.94 3.65
CA ALA A 101 16.55 -2.24 4.89
C ALA A 101 17.55 -2.64 5.99
N MET A 102 17.86 -3.92 6.12
CA MET A 102 18.85 -4.42 7.09
C MET A 102 20.26 -3.90 6.82
N ALA A 103 20.65 -3.66 5.56
CA ALA A 103 21.91 -3.02 5.23
C ALA A 103 21.95 -1.58 5.79
N LEU A 104 20.92 -0.77 5.51
CA LEU A 104 20.80 0.60 6.04
C LEU A 104 20.76 0.63 7.57
N TYR A 105 20.04 -0.30 8.20
CA TYR A 105 19.97 -0.42 9.65
C TYR A 105 21.33 -0.71 10.29
N ARG A 106 22.11 -1.62 9.70
CA ARG A 106 23.48 -1.92 10.17
C ARG A 106 24.41 -0.72 10.02
N GLU A 107 24.32 -0.01 8.90
CA GLU A 107 25.10 1.19 8.65
C GLU A 107 24.74 2.31 9.64
N ALA A 108 23.45 2.51 9.90
CA ALA A 108 22.97 3.47 10.90
C ALA A 108 23.47 3.15 12.31
N ARG A 109 23.44 1.87 12.70
CA ARG A 109 23.95 1.40 13.99
C ARG A 109 25.45 1.63 14.14
N ALA A 110 26.24 1.27 13.13
CA ALA A 110 27.68 1.49 13.14
C ALA A 110 28.03 2.97 13.29
N ARG A 111 27.33 3.88 12.60
CA ARG A 111 27.52 5.33 12.78
C ARG A 111 27.25 5.80 14.20
N THR A 112 26.18 5.33 14.83
CA THR A 112 25.85 5.71 16.21
C THR A 112 26.96 5.28 17.17
N GLU A 113 27.49 4.07 17.00
CA GLU A 113 28.59 3.54 17.81
C GLU A 113 29.91 4.31 17.62
N GLU A 114 30.15 4.92 16.45
CA GLU A 114 31.30 5.81 16.21
C GLU A 114 31.14 7.21 16.83
N THR A 115 29.92 7.61 17.18
CA THR A 115 29.64 8.94 17.75
C THR A 115 29.62 8.96 19.28
N GLU A 116 29.65 7.78 19.91
CA GLU A 116 29.68 7.56 21.37
C GLU A 116 31.12 7.37 21.88
#